data_AF-A0AAE0GYM7-F1
#
_entry.id   AF-A0AAE0GYM7-F1
#
_cell.length_a   1.000
_cell.length_b   1.000
_cell.length_c   1.000
_cell.angle_alpha   90.00
_cell.angle_beta   90.00
_cell.angle_gamma   90.00
#
_symmetry.space_group_name_H-M   'P 1'
#
loop_
_entity.id
_entity.type
_entity.pdbx_description
1 polymer ?
#
loop_
_entity_poly.entity_id
_entity_poly.type
_entity_poly.pdbx_seq_one_letter_code
_entity_poly.pdbx_strand_id
1 'polypeptide(L)'
;MIGNTAARDGGVAYIESSGDVSISECTMTGNTAAQAGGVACVYISANLSISECTMTGNTARDGGAAYIESSGDVSISECTMIGNTAAQDGGVACITYSRDVSISECTVTGNTAAQDGGVACVYISGNVSISECTMTGNTAARDGGAAYIESSGDVSISECTMTGNTAAQDGGVANIVLAGEINSEPLVVFRKPLSQGLSILWGGGQELALGGGLCGRGGGRDGEQQ
;
A
#
# COMPACT_ATOMS: atom_id res chain seq x y z
N MET A 1 -22.78 2.65 0.23
CA MET A 1 -22.82 2.13 -1.15
C MET A 1 -22.48 0.65 -1.11
N ILE A 2 -23.42 -0.22 -1.47
CA ILE A 2 -23.33 -1.66 -1.18
C ILE A 2 -23.65 -2.48 -2.43
N GLY A 3 -22.81 -3.47 -2.74
CA GLY A 3 -23.13 -4.49 -3.74
C GLY A 3 -23.14 -4.02 -5.19
N ASN A 4 -22.48 -2.91 -5.51
CA ASN A 4 -22.46 -2.40 -6.88
C ASN A 4 -21.49 -3.23 -7.74
N THR A 5 -21.80 -3.41 -9.03
CA THR A 5 -20.96 -4.18 -9.96
C THR A 5 -20.78 -3.41 -11.26
N ALA A 6 -19.53 -3.15 -11.63
CA ALA A 6 -19.15 -2.56 -12.91
C ALA A 6 -18.50 -3.60 -13.82
N ALA A 7 -18.84 -3.56 -15.11
CA ALA A 7 -18.27 -4.47 -16.11
C ALA A 7 -16.82 -4.14 -16.48
N ARG A 8 -16.31 -2.96 -16.10
CA ARG A 8 -14.93 -2.55 -16.34
C ARG A 8 -14.31 -1.92 -15.10
N ASP A 9 -14.62 -0.66 -14.83
CA ASP A 9 -13.90 0.15 -13.83
C ASP A 9 -14.88 0.80 -12.86
N GLY A 10 -14.46 0.99 -11.61
CA GLY A 10 -15.16 1.82 -10.64
C GLY A 10 -16.53 1.27 -10.27
N GLY A 11 -16.58 0.25 -9.41
CA GLY A 11 -17.85 -0.39 -9.01
C GLY A 11 -18.87 0.60 -8.44
N VAL A 12 -18.39 1.70 -7.84
CA VAL A 12 -19.20 2.81 -7.34
C VAL A 12 -18.97 4.09 -8.15
N ALA A 13 -17.71 4.43 -8.42
CA ALA A 13 -17.33 5.68 -9.05
C ALA A 13 -16.23 5.49 -10.09
N TYR A 14 -16.42 6.13 -11.25
CA TYR A 14 -15.45 6.19 -12.32
C TYR A 14 -15.14 7.65 -12.65
N ILE A 15 -13.86 8.02 -12.56
CA ILE A 15 -13.38 9.39 -12.78
C ILE A 15 -12.29 9.33 -13.85
N GLU A 16 -12.62 9.80 -15.06
CA GLU A 16 -11.67 9.89 -16.16
C GLU A 16 -10.68 11.03 -15.95
N SER A 17 -11.18 12.23 -15.64
CA SER A 17 -10.36 13.40 -15.32
C SER A 17 -11.15 14.35 -14.42
N SER A 18 -10.56 14.77 -13.31
CA SER A 18 -11.14 15.77 -12.40
C SER A 18 -10.06 16.71 -11.86
N GLY A 19 -10.51 17.78 -11.20
CA GLY A 19 -9.67 18.53 -10.27
C GLY A 19 -9.46 17.72 -9.00
N ASP A 20 -9.75 18.31 -7.84
CA ASP A 20 -9.70 17.58 -6.59
C ASP A 20 -10.85 16.58 -6.48
N VAL A 21 -10.56 15.39 -5.97
CA VAL A 21 -11.52 14.32 -5.70
C VAL A 21 -11.49 14.03 -4.20
N SER A 22 -12.65 14.02 -3.56
CA SER A 22 -12.80 13.63 -2.16
C SER A 22 -13.84 12.53 -2.00
N ILE A 23 -13.49 11.52 -1.22
CA ILE A 23 -14.39 10.46 -0.77
C ILE A 23 -14.29 10.44 0.75
N SER A 24 -15.29 11.01 1.43
CA SER A 24 -15.28 11.14 2.90
C SER A 24 -16.52 10.51 3.52
N GLU A 25 -16.39 10.01 4.76
CA GLU A 25 -17.51 9.55 5.59
C GLU A 25 -18.40 8.47 4.93
N CYS A 26 -17.80 7.64 4.06
CA CYS A 26 -18.53 6.67 3.26
C CYS A 26 -18.36 5.23 3.77
N THR A 27 -19.46 4.48 3.79
CA THR A 27 -19.42 3.01 3.93
C THR A 27 -19.61 2.35 2.57
N MET A 28 -18.62 1.55 2.14
CA MET A 28 -18.51 0.97 0.81
C MET A 28 -18.24 -0.53 0.93
N THR A 29 -19.27 -1.34 0.71
CA THR A 29 -19.24 -2.78 1.02
C THR A 29 -19.60 -3.64 -0.19
N GLY A 30 -18.78 -4.67 -0.46
CA GLY A 30 -19.12 -5.68 -1.46
C GLY A 30 -19.23 -5.14 -2.88
N ASN A 31 -18.52 -4.05 -3.21
CA ASN A 31 -18.55 -3.49 -4.56
C ASN A 31 -17.50 -4.18 -5.44
N THR A 32 -17.81 -4.35 -6.72
CA THR A 32 -17.00 -5.13 -7.65
C THR A 32 -16.78 -4.38 -8.97
N ALA A 33 -15.54 -4.42 -9.47
CA ALA A 33 -15.19 -4.00 -10.83
C ALA A 33 -14.39 -5.10 -11.52
N ALA A 34 -14.50 -5.24 -12.83
CA ALA A 34 -13.78 -6.30 -13.56
C ALA A 34 -12.29 -6.01 -13.77
N GLN A 35 -11.91 -4.73 -13.83
CA GLN A 35 -10.54 -4.26 -14.05
C GLN A 35 -10.09 -3.40 -12.88
N ALA A 36 -10.48 -2.13 -12.81
CA ALA A 36 -9.89 -1.20 -11.86
C ALA A 36 -10.88 -0.74 -10.77
N GLY A 37 -10.46 -0.79 -9.50
CA GLY A 37 -11.16 -0.12 -8.40
C GLY A 37 -12.55 -0.68 -8.10
N GLY A 38 -12.64 -1.61 -7.14
CA GLY A 38 -13.92 -2.21 -6.75
C GLY A 38 -14.94 -1.18 -6.25
N VAL A 39 -14.44 -0.08 -5.70
CA VAL A 39 -15.19 1.13 -5.35
C VAL A 39 -14.91 2.23 -6.37
N ALA A 40 -13.68 2.73 -6.44
CA ALA A 40 -13.34 3.94 -7.19
C ALA A 40 -12.19 3.68 -8.16
N CYS A 41 -12.38 4.09 -9.41
CA CYS A 41 -11.32 4.16 -10.40
C CYS A 41 -11.10 5.63 -10.79
N VAL A 42 -9.89 6.14 -10.54
CA VAL A 42 -9.47 7.50 -10.82
C VAL A 42 -8.31 7.46 -11.80
N TYR A 43 -8.53 7.92 -13.02
CA TYR A 43 -7.48 8.00 -14.03
C TYR A 43 -6.63 9.25 -13.86
N ILE A 44 -7.26 10.43 -13.82
CA ILE A 44 -6.57 11.71 -13.63
C ILE A 44 -7.25 12.55 -12.56
N SER A 45 -6.50 13.02 -11.57
CA SER A 45 -6.95 14.01 -10.58
C SER A 45 -5.86 15.03 -10.24
N ALA A 46 -6.27 16.23 -9.84
CA ALA A 46 -5.34 17.20 -9.26
C ALA A 46 -4.84 16.67 -7.90
N ASN A 47 -5.76 16.28 -7.02
CA ASN A 47 -5.48 15.57 -5.77
C ASN A 47 -6.63 14.58 -5.48
N LEU A 48 -6.34 13.54 -4.69
CA LEU A 48 -7.33 12.60 -4.20
C LEU A 48 -7.21 12.48 -2.66
N SER A 49 -8.34 12.65 -1.99
CA SER A 49 -8.47 12.34 -0.56
C SER A 49 -9.56 11.30 -0.32
N ILE A 50 -9.21 10.25 0.43
CA ILE A 50 -10.15 9.25 0.96
C ILE A 50 -10.04 9.31 2.48
N SER A 51 -11.06 9.83 3.17
CA SER A 51 -11.01 10.03 4.62
C SER A 51 -12.22 9.45 5.34
N GLU A 52 -12.05 8.99 6.58
CA GLU A 52 -13.18 8.57 7.45
C GLU A 52 -14.10 7.52 6.80
N CYS A 53 -13.55 6.68 5.92
CA CYS A 53 -14.31 5.71 5.14
C CYS A 53 -14.17 4.29 5.70
N THR A 54 -15.22 3.49 5.53
CA THR A 54 -15.17 2.04 5.75
C THR A 54 -15.31 1.33 4.40
N MET A 55 -14.27 0.60 4.00
CA MET A 55 -14.24 -0.17 2.75
C MET A 55 -14.11 -1.66 3.08
N THR A 56 -15.17 -2.43 2.81
CA THR A 56 -15.23 -3.85 3.21
C THR A 56 -15.59 -4.78 2.06
N GLY A 57 -14.79 -5.82 1.83
CA GLY A 57 -15.14 -6.87 0.89
C GLY A 57 -15.27 -6.40 -0.56
N ASN A 58 -14.59 -5.33 -0.95
CA ASN A 58 -14.60 -4.87 -2.34
C ASN A 58 -13.63 -5.68 -3.18
N THR A 59 -13.91 -5.83 -4.47
CA THR A 59 -13.13 -6.68 -5.36
C THR A 59 -12.87 -6.04 -6.72
N ALA A 60 -11.63 -6.11 -7.18
CA ALA A 60 -11.27 -5.75 -8.55
C ALA A 60 -10.09 -6.59 -9.05
N ARG A 61 -9.66 -6.36 -10.29
CA ARG A 61 -8.38 -6.89 -10.76
C ARG A 61 -7.23 -6.11 -10.13
N ASP A 62 -7.28 -4.79 -10.22
CA ASP A 62 -6.30 -3.87 -9.64
C ASP A 62 -7.01 -2.92 -8.66
N GLY A 63 -6.48 -2.82 -7.44
CA GLY A 63 -7.07 -1.98 -6.42
C GLY A 63 -8.43 -2.51 -5.95
N GLY A 64 -8.42 -3.48 -5.02
CA GLY A 64 -9.64 -4.16 -4.57
C GLY A 64 -10.75 -3.19 -4.13
N ALA A 65 -10.38 -2.03 -3.58
CA ALA A 65 -11.27 -0.89 -3.39
C ALA A 65 -10.96 0.27 -4.36
N ALA A 66 -9.72 0.72 -4.48
CA ALA A 66 -9.39 1.93 -5.22
C ALA A 66 -8.26 1.73 -6.22
N TYR A 67 -8.43 2.23 -7.43
CA TYR A 67 -7.38 2.31 -8.44
C TYR A 67 -7.13 3.77 -8.82
N ILE A 68 -5.86 4.18 -8.82
CA ILE A 68 -5.42 5.55 -9.09
C ILE A 68 -4.29 5.50 -10.10
N GLU A 69 -4.48 6.07 -11.30
CA GLU A 69 -3.44 6.05 -12.35
C GLU A 69 -2.52 7.27 -12.36
N SER A 70 -3.06 8.47 -12.15
CA SER A 70 -2.26 9.69 -12.14
C SER A 70 -2.94 10.77 -11.32
N SER A 71 -2.42 11.01 -10.12
CA SER A 71 -2.88 12.08 -9.24
C SER A 71 -1.71 12.98 -8.84
N GLY A 72 -2.00 14.21 -8.40
CA GLY A 72 -1.03 14.94 -7.58
C GLY A 72 -0.85 14.22 -6.25
N ASP A 73 -1.43 14.75 -5.18
CA ASP A 73 -1.31 14.10 -3.88
C ASP A 73 -2.45 13.08 -3.70
N VAL A 74 -2.13 11.93 -3.11
CA VAL A 74 -3.09 10.89 -2.72
C VAL A 74 -3.01 10.71 -1.22
N SER A 75 -4.09 11.02 -0.50
CA SER A 75 -4.19 10.81 0.94
C SER A 75 -5.29 9.83 1.29
N ILE A 76 -4.96 8.76 2.02
CA ILE A 76 -5.92 7.83 2.61
C ILE A 76 -5.79 7.93 4.13
N SER A 77 -6.76 8.55 4.80
CA SER A 77 -6.67 8.82 6.24
C SER A 77 -7.89 8.32 7.02
N GLU A 78 -7.71 7.93 8.28
CA GLU A 78 -8.81 7.60 9.20
C GLU A 78 -9.79 6.55 8.65
N CYS A 79 -9.28 5.64 7.81
CA CYS A 79 -10.10 4.65 7.11
C CYS A 79 -10.02 3.27 7.77
N THR A 80 -11.12 2.53 7.66
CA THR A 80 -11.20 1.11 8.00
C THR A 80 -11.33 0.27 6.72
N MET A 81 -10.34 -0.57 6.44
CA MET A 81 -10.22 -1.33 5.19
C MET A 81 -10.11 -2.83 5.47
N ILE A 82 -11.19 -3.58 5.20
CA ILE A 82 -11.33 -4.97 5.65
C ILE A 82 -11.67 -5.91 4.50
N GLY A 83 -10.87 -6.96 4.32
CA GLY A 83 -11.23 -8.07 3.43
C GLY A 83 -11.39 -7.69 1.96
N ASN A 84 -10.76 -6.61 1.50
CA ASN A 84 -10.76 -6.23 0.08
C ASN A 84 -9.78 -7.14 -0.69
N THR A 85 -10.12 -7.44 -1.95
CA THR A 85 -9.40 -8.42 -2.77
C THR A 85 -9.06 -7.87 -4.15
N ALA A 86 -7.79 -7.97 -4.55
CA ALA A 86 -7.32 -7.69 -5.90
C ALA A 86 -6.84 -8.98 -6.58
N ALA A 87 -7.22 -9.18 -7.85
CA ALA A 87 -6.75 -10.32 -8.64
C ALA A 87 -5.33 -10.14 -9.20
N GLN A 88 -4.75 -8.95 -9.10
CA GLN A 88 -3.35 -8.65 -9.33
C GLN A 88 -2.80 -7.85 -8.15
N ASP A 89 -2.95 -6.53 -8.17
CA ASP A 89 -2.16 -5.64 -7.32
C ASP A 89 -3.02 -4.77 -6.40
N GLY A 90 -2.53 -4.53 -5.18
CA GLY A 90 -3.15 -3.62 -4.23
C GLY A 90 -4.49 -4.14 -3.71
N GLY A 91 -4.45 -5.04 -2.72
CA GLY A 91 -5.66 -5.66 -2.15
C GLY A 91 -6.70 -4.64 -1.69
N VAL A 92 -6.26 -3.43 -1.32
CA VAL A 92 -7.10 -2.24 -1.18
C VAL A 92 -6.86 -1.27 -2.34
N ALA A 93 -5.63 -0.78 -2.50
CA ALA A 93 -5.31 0.34 -3.38
C ALA A 93 -4.15 0.02 -4.31
N CYS A 94 -4.34 0.28 -5.61
CA CYS A 94 -3.26 0.26 -6.60
C CYS A 94 -3.07 1.69 -7.14
N ILE A 95 -1.86 2.22 -6.96
CA ILE A 95 -1.52 3.61 -7.22
C ILE A 95 -0.33 3.67 -8.18
N THR A 96 -0.52 4.36 -9.30
CA THR A 96 0.54 4.65 -10.26
C THR A 96 0.67 6.16 -10.48
N TYR A 97 1.82 6.57 -11.01
CA TYR A 97 2.19 7.92 -11.44
C TYR A 97 1.64 9.07 -10.57
N SER A 98 1.73 8.94 -9.25
CA SER A 98 1.25 9.95 -8.29
C SER A 98 2.38 10.80 -7.75
N ARG A 99 2.14 12.07 -7.39
CA ARG A 99 3.20 12.91 -6.84
C ARG A 99 3.62 12.46 -5.45
N ASP A 100 2.72 12.50 -4.48
CA ASP A 100 2.99 12.03 -3.13
C ASP A 100 1.82 11.14 -2.66
N VAL A 101 2.14 10.09 -1.91
CA VAL A 101 1.15 9.12 -1.39
C VAL A 101 1.27 9.06 0.12
N SER A 102 0.17 9.31 0.83
CA SER A 102 0.09 9.18 2.29
C SER A 102 -1.03 8.24 2.70
N ILE A 103 -0.72 7.33 3.63
CA ILE A 103 -1.68 6.46 4.30
C ILE A 103 -1.51 6.67 5.81
N SER A 104 -2.49 7.28 6.47
CA SER A 104 -2.38 7.64 7.89
C SER A 104 -3.57 7.20 8.72
N GLU A 105 -3.35 6.87 10.00
CA GLU A 105 -4.43 6.65 10.97
C GLU A 105 -5.46 5.57 10.53
N CYS A 106 -5.02 4.61 9.73
CA CYS A 106 -5.89 3.59 9.14
C CYS A 106 -5.83 2.26 9.89
N THR A 107 -6.97 1.57 9.93
CA THR A 107 -7.06 0.16 10.33
C THR A 107 -7.28 -0.72 9.11
N VAL A 108 -6.32 -1.60 8.82
CA VAL A 108 -6.28 -2.38 7.58
C VAL A 108 -6.14 -3.87 7.87
N THR A 109 -7.18 -4.65 7.61
CA THR A 109 -7.24 -6.05 8.06
C THR A 109 -7.66 -7.03 6.95
N GLY A 110 -6.87 -8.09 6.77
CA GLY A 110 -7.27 -9.24 5.96
C GLY A 110 -7.46 -8.95 4.47
N ASN A 111 -6.78 -7.95 3.93
CA ASN A 111 -6.84 -7.62 2.50
C ASN A 111 -5.86 -8.51 1.72
N THR A 112 -6.21 -8.86 0.48
CA THR A 112 -5.47 -9.86 -0.32
C THR A 112 -5.20 -9.36 -1.73
N ALA A 113 -3.96 -9.53 -2.20
CA ALA A 113 -3.54 -9.34 -3.58
C ALA A 113 -2.91 -10.63 -4.13
N ALA A 114 -3.21 -10.98 -5.38
CA ALA A 114 -2.66 -12.19 -6.01
C ALA A 114 -1.26 -11.97 -6.61
N GLN A 115 -0.76 -10.74 -6.67
CA GLN A 115 0.60 -10.39 -7.04
C GLN A 115 1.22 -9.54 -5.93
N ASP A 116 1.10 -8.22 -5.99
CA ASP A 116 1.84 -7.32 -5.12
C ASP A 116 0.94 -6.50 -4.18
N GLY A 117 1.42 -6.22 -2.96
CA GLY A 117 0.79 -5.28 -2.05
C GLY A 117 -0.56 -5.77 -1.51
N GLY A 118 -0.56 -6.55 -0.43
CA GLY A 118 -1.80 -7.05 0.16
C GLY A 118 -2.76 -5.95 0.63
N VAL A 119 -2.23 -4.75 0.90
CA VAL A 119 -2.98 -3.50 1.10
C VAL A 119 -2.77 -2.54 -0.07
N ALA A 120 -1.54 -2.08 -0.24
CA ALA A 120 -1.21 -1.02 -1.19
C ALA A 120 -0.09 -1.46 -2.13
N CYS A 121 -0.28 -1.21 -3.42
CA CYS A 121 0.75 -1.34 -4.44
C CYS A 121 1.00 0.02 -5.07
N VAL A 122 2.24 0.51 -4.96
CA VAL A 122 2.68 1.82 -5.48
C VAL A 122 3.79 1.58 -6.48
N TYR A 123 3.53 1.81 -7.77
CA TYR A 123 4.54 1.55 -8.80
C TYR A 123 5.49 2.72 -9.00
N ILE A 124 4.93 3.92 -9.20
CA ILE A 124 5.71 5.12 -9.48
C ILE A 124 5.10 6.26 -8.69
N SER A 125 5.86 6.80 -7.74
CA SER A 125 5.49 8.00 -7.02
C SER A 125 6.69 8.89 -6.70
N GLY A 126 6.43 10.11 -6.25
CA GLY A 126 7.37 10.83 -5.38
C GLY A 126 7.39 10.16 -4.01
N ASN A 127 7.12 10.91 -2.94
CA ASN A 127 7.29 10.37 -1.59
C ASN A 127 6.12 9.47 -1.19
N VAL A 128 6.41 8.43 -0.40
CA VAL A 128 5.40 7.54 0.19
C VAL A 128 5.51 7.60 1.70
N SER A 129 4.43 7.94 2.39
CA SER A 129 4.34 7.90 3.84
C SER A 129 3.23 6.98 4.32
N ILE A 130 3.55 6.14 5.30
CA ILE A 130 2.60 5.29 6.02
C ILE A 130 2.78 5.58 7.50
N SER A 131 1.79 6.21 8.14
CA SER A 131 1.91 6.63 9.54
C SER A 131 0.73 6.18 10.39
N GLU A 132 0.96 5.88 11.67
CA GLU A 132 -0.11 5.68 12.66
C GLU A 132 -1.14 4.59 12.25
N CYS A 133 -0.71 3.62 11.43
CA CYS A 133 -1.59 2.59 10.89
C CYS A 133 -1.47 1.28 11.66
N THR A 134 -2.59 0.56 11.75
CA THR A 134 -2.62 -0.84 12.18
C THR A 134 -2.92 -1.74 10.98
N MET A 135 -1.94 -2.51 10.52
CA MET A 135 -2.07 -3.41 9.37
C MET A 135 -1.93 -4.88 9.80
N THR A 136 -3.03 -5.63 9.75
CA THR A 136 -3.08 -7.00 10.29
C THR A 136 -3.54 -8.03 9.27
N GLY A 137 -2.79 -9.12 9.12
CA GLY A 137 -3.23 -10.29 8.35
C GLY A 137 -3.42 -10.04 6.85
N ASN A 138 -2.77 -9.02 6.28
CA ASN A 138 -2.84 -8.74 4.85
C ASN A 138 -1.88 -9.66 4.09
N THR A 139 -2.26 -10.10 2.89
CA THR A 139 -1.53 -11.13 2.14
C THR A 139 -1.28 -10.72 0.70
N ALA A 140 -0.05 -10.89 0.23
CA ALA A 140 0.32 -10.84 -1.18
C ALA A 140 0.89 -12.20 -1.61
N ALA A 141 0.57 -12.67 -2.81
CA ALA A 141 1.13 -13.93 -3.29
C ALA A 141 2.54 -13.79 -3.89
N ARG A 142 2.99 -12.57 -4.22
CA ARG A 142 4.35 -12.27 -4.66
C ARG A 142 5.06 -11.43 -3.60
N ASP A 143 4.85 -10.12 -3.60
CA ASP A 143 5.67 -9.19 -2.81
C ASP A 143 4.84 -8.25 -1.92
N GLY A 144 5.39 -7.88 -0.76
CA GLY A 144 4.81 -6.82 0.08
C GLY A 144 3.47 -7.20 0.72
N GLY A 145 3.49 -8.02 1.77
CA GLY A 145 2.27 -8.57 2.38
C GLY A 145 1.25 -7.49 2.83
N ALA A 146 1.75 -6.32 3.23
CA ALA A 146 0.96 -5.10 3.39
C ALA A 146 1.24 -4.12 2.25
N ALA A 147 2.49 -3.73 2.01
CA ALA A 147 2.81 -2.69 1.02
C ALA A 147 3.89 -3.15 0.03
N TYR A 148 3.67 -2.89 -1.24
CA TYR A 148 4.70 -2.98 -2.28
C TYR A 148 4.92 -1.60 -2.89
N ILE A 149 6.19 -1.18 -2.96
CA ILE A 149 6.62 0.11 -3.52
C ILE A 149 7.71 -0.18 -4.54
N GLU A 150 7.43 -0.04 -5.84
CA GLU A 150 8.41 -0.34 -6.89
C GLU A 150 9.42 0.80 -7.06
N SER A 151 8.94 2.03 -7.27
CA SER A 151 9.80 3.20 -7.47
C SER A 151 9.19 4.43 -6.83
N SER A 152 9.89 4.98 -5.84
CA SER A 152 9.50 6.18 -5.13
C SER A 152 10.67 7.15 -4.91
N GLY A 153 10.34 8.37 -4.50
CA GLY A 153 11.25 9.23 -3.74
C GLY A 153 11.49 8.62 -2.35
N ASP A 154 11.35 9.43 -1.31
CA ASP A 154 11.55 8.96 0.06
C ASP A 154 10.37 8.10 0.53
N VAL A 155 10.66 7.06 1.32
CA VAL A 155 9.66 6.22 1.96
C VAL A 155 9.74 6.37 3.47
N SER A 156 8.64 6.73 4.12
CA SER A 156 8.53 6.76 5.57
C SER A 156 7.44 5.82 6.09
N ILE A 157 7.77 4.98 7.06
CA ILE A 157 6.82 4.09 7.74
C ILE A 157 6.95 4.26 9.25
N SER A 158 6.15 5.13 9.85
CA SER A 158 6.30 5.52 11.26
C SER A 158 5.04 5.23 12.08
N GLU A 159 5.19 4.96 13.37
CA GLU A 159 4.10 4.78 14.32
C GLU A 159 3.09 3.69 13.92
N CYS A 160 3.54 2.71 13.13
CA CYS A 160 2.68 1.64 12.62
C CYS A 160 2.81 0.36 13.44
N THR A 161 1.69 -0.37 13.56
CA THR A 161 1.66 -1.75 14.04
C THR A 161 1.33 -2.67 12.88
N MET A 162 2.27 -3.51 12.46
CA MET A 162 2.10 -4.42 11.33
C MET A 162 2.22 -5.88 11.78
N THR A 163 1.12 -6.62 11.82
CA THR A 163 1.07 -7.96 12.44
C THR A 163 0.55 -9.03 11.50
N GLY A 164 1.28 -10.13 11.36
CA GLY A 164 0.79 -11.30 10.61
C GLY A 164 0.52 -11.03 9.12
N ASN A 165 1.09 -9.97 8.54
CA ASN A 165 1.08 -9.77 7.09
C ASN A 165 2.09 -10.74 6.45
N THR A 166 1.78 -11.23 5.25
CA THR A 166 2.60 -12.24 4.57
C THR A 166 2.72 -12.00 3.06
N ALA A 167 3.93 -12.16 2.54
CA ALA A 167 4.24 -12.29 1.12
C ALA A 167 4.94 -13.64 0.87
N ALA A 168 4.79 -14.23 -0.32
CA ALA A 168 5.40 -15.52 -0.63
C ALA A 168 6.82 -15.41 -1.21
N GLN A 169 7.16 -14.28 -1.85
CA GLN A 169 8.47 -14.02 -2.44
C GLN A 169 9.28 -13.03 -1.60
N ASP A 170 9.03 -11.73 -1.65
CA ASP A 170 9.84 -10.75 -0.92
C ASP A 170 9.03 -9.77 -0.04
N GLY A 171 9.68 -9.21 0.99
CA GLY A 171 9.10 -8.18 1.86
C GLY A 171 7.83 -8.65 2.56
N GLY A 172 7.96 -9.62 3.48
CA GLY A 172 6.86 -10.28 4.18
C GLY A 172 5.80 -9.32 4.73
N VAL A 173 6.20 -8.12 5.15
CA VAL A 173 5.29 -7.01 5.45
C VAL A 173 5.35 -5.94 4.36
N ALA A 174 6.52 -5.42 4.03
CA ALA A 174 6.67 -4.44 2.96
C ALA A 174 7.89 -4.70 2.08
N ASN A 175 7.73 -4.51 0.77
CA ASN A 175 8.80 -4.59 -0.20
C ASN A 175 8.96 -3.23 -0.91
N ILE A 176 10.13 -2.65 -0.82
CA ILE A 176 10.53 -1.38 -1.44
C ILE A 176 11.68 -1.68 -2.40
N VAL A 177 11.43 -1.57 -3.71
CA VAL A 177 12.41 -1.95 -4.72
C VAL A 177 13.41 -0.81 -4.96
N LEU A 178 12.91 0.40 -5.27
CA LEU A 178 13.71 1.60 -5.46
C LEU A 178 13.11 2.77 -4.69
N ALA A 179 13.88 3.34 -3.76
CA ALA A 179 13.53 4.54 -3.01
C ALA A 179 14.75 5.44 -2.82
N GLY A 180 14.50 6.71 -2.50
CA GLY A 180 15.50 7.66 -2.00
C GLY A 180 15.95 7.27 -0.58
N GLU A 181 15.50 8.01 0.42
CA GLU A 181 15.71 7.64 1.83
C GLU A 181 14.56 6.75 2.34
N ILE A 182 14.89 5.73 3.15
CA ILE A 182 13.91 4.86 3.81
C ILE A 182 13.99 5.10 5.32
N ASN A 183 12.91 5.65 5.89
CA ASN A 183 12.75 5.91 7.31
C ASN A 183 11.65 5.01 7.88
N SER A 184 11.86 4.36 9.02
CA SER A 184 10.81 3.48 9.59
C SER A 184 10.72 3.48 11.11
N GLU A 185 10.81 4.67 11.73
CA GLU A 185 10.83 4.80 13.18
C GLU A 185 9.64 5.62 13.70
N PRO A 186 8.93 5.18 14.75
CA PRO A 186 8.95 3.85 15.38
C PRO A 186 8.05 2.84 14.63
N LEU A 187 8.53 1.63 14.32
CA LEU A 187 7.73 0.57 13.67
C LEU A 187 7.64 -0.68 14.55
N VAL A 188 6.42 -1.16 14.83
CA VAL A 188 6.19 -2.37 15.63
C VAL A 188 5.68 -3.50 14.74
N VAL A 189 6.47 -4.58 14.60
CA VAL A 189 6.12 -5.75 13.77
C VAL A 189 6.05 -7.04 14.59
N PHE A 190 4.88 -7.69 14.62
CA PHE A 190 4.69 -8.96 15.31
C PHE A 190 4.63 -10.15 14.33
N ARG A 191 5.53 -11.13 14.54
CA ARG A 191 5.80 -12.27 13.65
C ARG A 191 4.83 -13.44 13.80
N LYS A 192 4.65 -14.22 12.72
CA LYS A 192 4.63 -15.69 12.79
C LYS A 192 5.99 -16.24 12.33
N PRO A 193 6.51 -17.34 12.89
CA PRO A 193 7.77 -17.93 12.42
C PRO A 193 7.58 -18.47 10.99
N LEU A 194 8.33 -17.93 10.03
CA LEU A 194 8.40 -18.45 8.66
C LEU A 194 9.71 -19.24 8.48
N SER A 195 9.62 -20.38 7.81
CA SER A 195 10.70 -21.37 7.66
C SER A 195 11.76 -21.01 6.61
N GLN A 196 11.67 -19.84 5.98
CA GLN A 196 12.57 -19.36 4.93
C GLN A 196 12.72 -17.85 5.13
N GLY A 197 13.94 -17.35 5.28
CA GLY A 197 14.23 -15.97 5.71
C GLY A 197 13.84 -14.92 4.67
N LEU A 198 12.68 -14.28 4.88
CA LEU A 198 12.20 -13.17 4.07
C LEU A 198 11.94 -11.97 4.97
N SER A 199 12.56 -10.86 4.60
CA SER A 199 12.66 -9.61 5.34
C SER A 199 11.31 -8.99 5.67
N ILE A 200 11.23 -8.26 6.79
CA ILE A 200 10.04 -7.49 7.20
C ILE A 200 9.86 -6.28 6.29
N LEU A 201 10.95 -5.57 6.06
CA LEU A 201 11.09 -4.50 5.08
C LEU A 201 12.26 -4.89 4.17
N TRP A 202 12.02 -5.02 2.87
CA TRP A 202 13.10 -5.17 1.89
C TRP A 202 13.30 -3.82 1.19
N GLY A 203 14.54 -3.34 1.12
CA GLY A 203 14.88 -2.05 0.51
C GLY A 203 16.21 -2.15 -0.23
N GLY A 204 16.21 -1.97 -1.55
CA GLY A 204 17.46 -1.79 -2.33
C GLY A 204 18.49 -2.93 -2.20
N GLY A 205 18.05 -4.19 -2.17
CA GLY A 205 18.94 -5.36 -2.11
C GLY A 205 19.45 -5.73 -0.72
N GLN A 206 18.96 -5.10 0.36
CA GLN A 206 19.27 -5.47 1.74
C GLN A 206 18.01 -5.68 2.58
N GLU A 207 18.07 -6.64 3.49
CA GLU A 207 17.07 -6.86 4.53
C GLU A 207 17.15 -5.73 5.57
N LEU A 208 16.12 -4.89 5.64
CA LEU A 208 15.96 -3.86 6.66
C LEU A 208 15.18 -4.48 7.82
N ALA A 209 15.87 -5.24 8.67
CA ALA A 209 15.30 -5.71 9.92
C ALA A 209 15.37 -4.57 10.96
N LEU A 210 14.25 -3.91 11.26
CA LEU A 210 14.22 -2.90 12.33
C LEU A 210 13.42 -3.39 13.54
N GLY A 211 14.09 -3.26 14.67
CA GLY A 211 13.74 -3.80 15.97
C GLY A 211 14.96 -3.80 16.89
N GLY A 212 15.57 -2.63 17.09
CA GLY A 212 16.63 -2.40 18.06
C GLY A 212 18.04 -2.22 17.48
N GLY A 213 18.33 -1.02 16.95
CA GLY A 213 19.69 -0.51 16.79
C GLY A 213 20.45 -0.94 15.54
N LEU A 214 20.49 -0.07 14.53
CA LEU A 214 21.72 0.60 14.09
C LEU A 214 21.38 1.63 13.01
N CYS A 215 21.40 2.90 13.43
CA CYS A 215 21.66 4.03 12.55
C CYS A 215 23.11 3.92 12.05
N GLY A 216 23.34 4.10 10.76
CA GLY A 216 24.68 4.00 10.18
C GLY A 216 24.77 4.51 8.75
N ARG A 217 24.55 5.83 8.60
CA ARG A 217 24.88 6.70 7.47
C ARG A 217 25.83 6.12 6.41
N GLY A 218 25.47 6.35 5.15
CA GLY A 218 26.42 6.39 4.05
C GLY A 218 27.59 7.34 4.34
N GLY A 219 28.80 6.82 4.16
CA GLY A 219 30.04 7.57 4.22
C GLY A 219 31.25 6.64 4.30
N GLY A 220 32.04 6.60 3.22
CA GLY A 220 33.38 6.00 3.25
C GLY A 220 33.67 5.04 2.10
N ARG A 221 34.16 5.59 0.99
CA ARG A 221 35.15 4.85 0.19
C ARG A 221 36.42 4.78 1.04
N ASP A 222 36.75 3.60 1.54
CA ASP A 222 38.11 3.18 1.87
C ASP A 222 38.24 1.80 1.19
N GLY A 223 39.10 1.56 0.20
CA GLY A 223 40.45 2.09 0.06
C GLY A 223 41.38 1.30 0.98
N GLU A 224 42.04 0.29 0.40
CA GLU A 224 43.07 -0.59 1.02
C GLU A 224 42.52 -1.71 1.93
N GLN A 225 42.92 -2.98 1.83
CA GLN A 225 44.27 -3.50 1.59
C GLN A 225 44.26 -4.86 0.84
N GLN A 226 45.05 -4.95 -0.22
CA GLN A 226 46.25 -5.82 -0.32
C GLN A 226 47.07 -5.41 -1.55
#